data_AF-A0A7D4BUN3-F1
#
_entry.id   AF-A0A7D4BUN3-F1
#
_cell.length_a   1.000
_cell.length_b   1.000
_cell.length_c   1.000
_cell.angle_alpha   90.00
_cell.angle_beta   90.00
_cell.angle_gamma   90.00
#
_symmetry.space_group_name_H-M   'P 1'
#
loop_
_entity.id
_entity.type
_entity.pdbx_description
1 polymer ?
#
loop_
_entity_poly.entity_id
_entity_poly.type
_entity_poly.pdbx_seq_one_letter_code
_entity_poly.pdbx_strand_id
1 'polypeptide(L)'
;MRRLRSFVGRQDGAAAAELALLLPLLVLMLFGALEVSYYFYNQHQVVKGVRDGARYASRQSFTSINCDSGSSIPTAVETAIKEVTRTGRPSGGTTRVPGWVNADVTVAVICPGTAVTTGIYTGETNAPVVSITASVDYQSLFDGVGVLTDSYSLNATQQAAVMGI
;
A
#
# COMPACT_ATOMS: atom_id res chain seq x y z
N MET A 1 -58.95 7.27 -32.15
CA MET A 1 -58.83 7.47 -30.68
C MET A 1 -58.77 6.15 -29.86
N ARG A 2 -59.39 5.04 -30.26
CA ARG A 2 -59.43 3.77 -29.48
C ARG A 2 -58.06 3.07 -29.27
N ARG A 3 -57.12 3.22 -30.22
CA ARG A 3 -55.76 2.65 -30.12
C ARG A 3 -54.81 3.41 -29.17
N LEU A 4 -55.07 4.69 -28.92
CA LEU A 4 -54.30 5.49 -27.94
C LEU A 4 -54.67 5.11 -26.50
N ARG A 5 -55.95 4.82 -26.23
CA ARG A 5 -56.41 4.34 -24.92
C ARG A 5 -55.85 2.96 -24.54
N SER A 6 -55.63 2.07 -25.52
CA SER A 6 -55.02 0.76 -25.25
C SER A 6 -53.52 0.82 -24.98
N PHE A 7 -52.83 1.88 -25.40
CA PHE A 7 -51.40 2.07 -25.09
C PHE A 7 -51.19 2.57 -23.66
N VAL A 8 -52.06 3.44 -23.15
CA VAL A 8 -51.99 3.99 -21.79
C VAL A 8 -52.28 2.94 -20.70
N GLY A 9 -53.05 1.89 -21.01
CA GLY A 9 -53.37 0.81 -20.07
C GLY A 9 -52.42 -0.40 -20.10
N ARG A 10 -51.38 -0.38 -20.94
CA ARG A 10 -50.44 -1.52 -21.06
C ARG A 10 -49.37 -1.46 -19.98
N GLN A 11 -49.30 -2.51 -19.18
CA GLN A 11 -48.31 -2.69 -18.10
C GLN A 11 -47.11 -3.54 -18.51
N ASP A 12 -47.07 -3.98 -19.78
CA ASP A 12 -46.05 -4.90 -20.33
C ASP A 12 -44.59 -4.38 -20.15
N GLY A 13 -44.40 -3.09 -19.88
CA GLY A 13 -43.09 -2.45 -19.62
C GLY A 13 -42.88 -1.90 -18.21
N ALA A 14 -43.78 -2.19 -17.26
CA ALA A 14 -43.70 -1.63 -15.89
C ALA A 14 -42.38 -2.00 -15.19
N ALA A 15 -41.94 -3.26 -15.30
CA ALA A 15 -40.67 -3.71 -14.72
C ALA A 15 -39.45 -3.00 -15.32
N ALA A 16 -39.48 -2.68 -16.62
CA ALA A 16 -38.41 -1.92 -17.27
C ALA A 16 -38.37 -0.47 -16.77
N ALA A 17 -39.53 0.13 -16.52
CA ALA A 17 -39.63 1.48 -15.97
C ALA A 17 -39.17 1.54 -14.50
N GLU A 18 -39.51 0.54 -13.69
CA GLU A 18 -39.03 0.42 -12.30
C GLU A 18 -37.51 0.23 -12.26
N LEU A 19 -36.95 -0.63 -13.11
CA LEU A 19 -35.51 -0.80 -13.21
C LEU A 19 -34.84 0.50 -13.66
N ALA A 20 -35.39 1.21 -14.64
CA ALA A 20 -34.83 2.48 -15.11
C ALA A 20 -34.76 3.56 -14.00
N LEU A 21 -35.69 3.54 -13.05
CA LEU A 21 -35.67 4.42 -11.88
C LEU A 21 -34.62 4.01 -10.83
N LEU A 22 -34.38 2.70 -10.66
CA LEU A 22 -33.39 2.18 -9.71
C LEU A 22 -31.96 2.15 -10.28
N LEU A 23 -31.83 2.09 -11.60
CA LEU A 23 -30.56 1.91 -12.30
C LEU A 23 -29.51 2.98 -11.93
N PRO A 24 -29.82 4.28 -11.84
CA PRO A 24 -28.82 5.29 -11.43
C PRO A 24 -28.24 5.02 -10.05
N LEU A 25 -29.07 4.58 -9.10
CA LEU A 25 -28.63 4.23 -7.75
C LEU A 25 -27.76 2.97 -7.74
N LEU A 26 -28.17 1.94 -8.48
CA LEU A 26 -27.43 0.69 -8.58
C LEU A 26 -26.05 0.89 -9.24
N VAL A 27 -26.00 1.73 -10.28
CA VAL A 27 -24.75 2.10 -10.96
C VAL A 27 -23.82 2.85 -10.02
N LEU A 28 -24.34 3.83 -9.26
CA LEU A 28 -23.55 4.55 -8.26
C LEU A 28 -23.00 3.60 -7.20
N MET A 29 -23.83 2.71 -6.65
CA MET A 29 -23.39 1.74 -5.65
C MET A 29 -22.33 0.78 -6.20
N LEU A 30 -22.48 0.32 -7.45
CA LEU A 30 -21.52 -0.58 -8.09
C LEU A 30 -20.15 0.09 -8.25
N PHE A 31 -20.11 1.28 -8.87
CA PHE A 31 -18.84 1.97 -9.09
C PHE A 31 -18.20 2.43 -7.78
N GLY A 32 -18.99 2.90 -6.82
CA GLY A 32 -18.50 3.25 -5.48
C GLY A 32 -17.90 2.04 -4.75
N ALA A 33 -18.57 0.89 -4.79
CA ALA A 33 -18.06 -0.32 -4.15
C ALA A 33 -16.76 -0.83 -4.81
N LEU A 34 -16.66 -0.78 -6.14
CA LEU A 34 -15.45 -1.17 -6.87
C LEU A 34 -14.27 -0.26 -6.52
N GLU A 35 -14.49 1.05 -6.52
CA GLU A 35 -13.45 2.04 -6.20
C GLU A 35 -12.91 1.86 -4.77
N VAL A 36 -13.81 1.73 -3.79
CA VAL A 36 -13.42 1.51 -2.38
C VAL A 36 -12.71 0.16 -2.22
N SER A 37 -13.19 -0.89 -2.89
CA SER A 37 -12.53 -2.21 -2.84
C SER A 37 -11.12 -2.16 -3.41
N TYR A 38 -10.91 -1.41 -4.49
CA TYR A 38 -9.60 -1.23 -5.11
C TYR A 38 -8.66 -0.39 -4.23
N TYR A 39 -9.16 0.65 -3.58
CA TYR A 39 -8.41 1.41 -2.57
C TYR A 39 -7.88 0.50 -1.45
N PHE A 40 -8.75 -0.31 -0.84
CA PHE A 40 -8.33 -1.24 0.21
C PHE A 40 -7.37 -2.32 -0.29
N TYR A 41 -7.57 -2.80 -1.52
CA TYR A 41 -6.64 -3.72 -2.16
C TYR A 41 -5.23 -3.11 -2.25
N ASN A 42 -5.10 -1.89 -2.76
CA ASN A 42 -3.82 -1.20 -2.86
C ASN A 42 -3.22 -0.92 -1.48
N GLN A 43 -4.01 -0.46 -0.51
CA GLN A 43 -3.56 -0.25 0.87
C GLN A 43 -2.98 -1.54 1.48
N HIS A 44 -3.64 -2.67 1.27
CA HIS A 44 -3.15 -3.97 1.75
C HIS A 44 -1.84 -4.38 1.06
N GLN A 45 -1.66 -4.07 -0.23
CA GLN A 45 -0.41 -4.30 -0.93
C GLN A 45 0.73 -3.43 -0.39
N VAL A 46 0.48 -2.15 -0.09
CA VAL A 46 1.49 -1.25 0.52
C VAL A 46 1.90 -1.76 1.90
N VAL A 47 0.95 -2.12 2.76
CA VAL A 47 1.23 -2.68 4.10
C VAL A 47 2.06 -3.97 4.02
N LYS A 48 1.72 -4.87 3.08
CA LYS A 48 2.50 -6.09 2.85
C LYS A 48 3.91 -5.77 2.34
N GLY A 49 4.03 -4.83 1.41
CA GLY A 49 5.31 -4.35 0.88
C GLY A 49 6.23 -3.84 1.97
N VAL A 50 5.74 -2.91 2.79
CA VAL A 50 6.50 -2.32 3.90
C VAL A 50 6.92 -3.40 4.93
N ARG A 51 6.07 -4.41 5.16
CA ARG A 51 6.42 -5.57 6.00
C ARG A 51 7.51 -6.44 5.40
N ASP A 52 7.49 -6.70 4.10
CA ASP A 52 8.51 -7.48 3.42
C ASP A 52 9.85 -6.72 3.38
N GLY A 53 9.80 -5.40 3.15
CA GLY A 53 10.96 -4.51 3.26
C GLY A 53 11.58 -4.52 4.66
N ALA A 54 10.76 -4.39 5.71
CA ALA A 54 11.23 -4.44 7.09
C ALA A 54 11.84 -5.82 7.43
N ARG A 55 11.24 -6.92 6.97
CA ARG A 55 11.80 -8.27 7.11
C ARG A 55 13.13 -8.39 6.38
N TYR A 56 13.23 -7.91 5.15
CA TYR A 56 14.48 -7.92 4.40
C TYR A 56 15.58 -7.07 5.08
N ALA A 57 15.21 -5.90 5.61
CA ALA A 57 16.09 -5.04 6.39
C ALA A 57 16.56 -5.71 7.68
N SER A 58 15.68 -6.44 8.38
CA SER A 58 16.04 -7.16 9.61
C SER A 58 17.09 -8.25 9.40
N ARG A 59 17.22 -8.75 8.16
CA ARG A 59 18.19 -9.79 7.80
C ARG A 59 19.55 -9.26 7.35
N GLN A 60 19.69 -7.93 7.25
CA GLN A 60 20.98 -7.35 6.90
C GLN A 60 21.98 -7.58 8.03
N SER A 61 23.26 -7.75 7.65
CA SER A 61 24.35 -7.93 8.60
C SER A 61 24.49 -6.72 9.52
N PHE A 62 24.96 -6.94 10.76
CA PHE A 62 25.27 -5.84 11.66
C PHE A 62 26.38 -4.92 11.11
N THR A 63 27.27 -5.43 10.25
CA THR A 63 28.22 -4.57 9.53
C THR A 63 27.55 -3.57 8.58
N SER A 64 26.35 -3.88 8.08
CA SER A 64 25.58 -3.02 7.17
C SER A 64 24.62 -2.11 7.92
N ILE A 65 24.00 -2.59 9.00
CA ILE A 65 23.08 -1.80 9.81
C ILE A 65 23.45 -2.01 11.28
N ASN A 66 24.15 -1.04 11.86
CA ASN A 66 24.54 -1.01 13.28
C ASN A 66 24.25 0.35 13.90
N CYS A 67 24.60 0.47 15.18
CA CYS A 67 24.49 1.69 15.97
C CYS A 67 25.86 2.23 16.42
N ASP A 68 26.98 1.70 15.90
CA ASP A 68 28.33 2.02 16.38
C ASP A 68 28.78 3.44 15.98
N SER A 69 28.36 3.89 14.80
CA SER A 69 28.72 5.20 14.24
C SER A 69 27.48 6.06 13.90
N GLY A 70 26.34 5.72 14.50
CA GLY A 70 25.04 6.35 14.25
C GLY A 70 24.15 5.58 13.26
N SER A 71 22.98 6.15 12.95
CA SER A 71 21.93 5.55 12.11
C SER A 71 22.25 5.55 10.61
N SER A 72 23.34 4.89 10.18
CA SER A 72 23.72 4.84 8.76
C SER A 72 23.36 3.51 8.09
N ILE A 73 23.01 3.55 6.80
CA ILE A 73 22.76 2.38 5.96
C ILE A 73 23.54 2.57 4.65
N PRO A 74 24.26 1.55 4.15
CA PRO A 74 24.85 1.58 2.83
C PRO A 74 23.80 1.82 1.73
N THR A 75 24.07 2.72 0.79
CA THR A 75 23.11 3.10 -0.27
C THR A 75 22.60 1.90 -1.08
N ALA A 76 23.45 0.90 -1.32
CA ALA A 76 23.05 -0.33 -2.02
C ALA A 76 22.02 -1.15 -1.23
N VAL A 77 22.19 -1.25 0.10
CA VAL A 77 21.26 -1.94 1.00
C VAL A 77 19.95 -1.17 1.11
N GLU A 78 20.02 0.15 1.26
CA GLU A 78 18.84 1.01 1.28
C GLU A 78 18.03 0.88 -0.02
N THR A 79 18.70 0.90 -1.17
CA THR A 79 18.05 0.71 -2.48
C THR A 79 17.39 -0.66 -2.57
N ALA A 80 18.06 -1.73 -2.15
CA ALA A 80 17.47 -3.07 -2.14
C ALA A 80 16.26 -3.17 -1.20
N ILE A 81 16.29 -2.52 -0.02
CA ILE A 81 15.14 -2.46 0.90
C ILE A 81 13.95 -1.76 0.22
N LYS A 82 14.18 -0.63 -0.47
CA LYS A 82 13.14 0.09 -1.20
C LYS A 82 12.55 -0.75 -2.34
N GLU A 83 13.40 -1.44 -3.10
CA GLU A 83 12.97 -2.35 -4.16
C GLU A 83 12.15 -3.53 -3.62
N VAL A 84 12.60 -4.22 -2.56
CA VAL A 84 11.83 -5.31 -1.94
C VAL A 84 10.48 -4.80 -1.45
N THR A 85 10.44 -3.61 -0.86
CA THR A 85 9.21 -2.99 -0.36
C THR A 85 8.18 -2.83 -1.49
N ARG A 86 8.63 -2.38 -2.65
CA ARG A 86 7.78 -2.02 -3.79
C ARG A 86 7.45 -3.18 -4.72
N THR A 87 8.38 -4.10 -4.96
CA THR A 87 8.27 -5.17 -5.98
C THR A 87 8.31 -6.57 -5.38
N GLY A 88 8.75 -6.73 -4.13
CA GLY A 88 9.01 -8.03 -3.52
C GLY A 88 10.32 -8.68 -3.95
N ARG A 89 11.19 -7.97 -4.68
CA ARG A 89 12.50 -8.46 -5.12
C ARG A 89 13.58 -7.42 -4.80
N PRO A 90 14.81 -7.83 -4.48
CA PRO A 90 15.90 -6.90 -4.13
C PRO A 90 16.44 -6.11 -5.33
N SER A 91 16.04 -6.47 -6.55
CA SER A 91 16.38 -5.74 -7.77
C SER A 91 15.35 -6.00 -8.85
N GLY A 92 14.89 -4.93 -9.51
CA GLY A 92 13.94 -5.00 -10.62
C GLY A 92 12.56 -5.54 -10.22
N GLY A 93 11.77 -5.92 -11.23
CA GLY A 93 10.39 -6.36 -11.07
C GLY A 93 9.37 -5.25 -11.29
N THR A 94 8.09 -5.63 -11.20
CA THR A 94 6.95 -4.71 -11.34
C THR A 94 6.50 -4.23 -9.97
N THR A 95 6.00 -3.00 -9.89
CA THR A 95 5.42 -2.49 -8.66
C THR A 95 4.21 -3.33 -8.25
N ARG A 96 3.99 -3.48 -6.94
CA ARG A 96 2.77 -4.08 -6.39
C ARG A 96 1.56 -3.15 -6.52
N VAL A 97 1.81 -1.84 -6.53
CA VAL A 97 0.81 -0.78 -6.65
C VAL A 97 1.23 0.15 -7.80
N PRO A 98 0.31 0.56 -8.69
CA PRO A 98 0.60 1.53 -9.75
C PRO A 98 1.19 2.83 -9.20
N GLY A 99 2.10 3.46 -9.94
CA GLY A 99 2.73 4.73 -9.56
C GLY A 99 3.78 4.66 -8.44
N TRP A 100 3.85 3.55 -7.68
CA TRP A 100 4.81 3.43 -6.58
C TRP A 100 6.26 3.51 -7.07
N VAL A 101 7.04 4.44 -6.51
CA VAL A 101 8.48 4.64 -6.79
C VAL A 101 9.32 4.58 -5.52
N ASN A 102 10.66 4.48 -5.67
CA ASN A 102 11.57 4.42 -4.52
C ASN A 102 11.56 5.71 -3.68
N ALA A 103 11.22 6.86 -4.25
CA ALA A 103 11.11 8.12 -3.52
C ALA A 103 9.99 8.10 -2.46
N ASP A 104 8.97 7.26 -2.67
CA ASP A 104 7.82 7.12 -1.77
C ASP A 104 8.15 6.29 -0.52
N VAL A 105 9.32 5.66 -0.49
CA VAL A 105 9.78 4.78 0.60
C VAL A 105 10.91 5.45 1.36
N THR A 106 10.68 5.70 2.65
CA THR A 106 11.67 6.20 3.60
C THR A 106 12.15 5.06 4.48
N VAL A 107 13.47 4.90 4.58
CA VAL A 107 14.14 3.90 5.43
C VAL A 107 14.90 4.65 6.52
N ALA A 108 14.63 4.36 7.78
CA ALA A 108 15.31 4.97 8.92
C ALA A 108 15.83 3.91 9.88
N VAL A 109 17.00 4.13 10.47
CA VAL A 109 17.54 3.31 11.56
C VAL A 109 17.36 4.04 12.87
N ILE A 110 16.81 3.35 13.85
CA ILE A 110 16.57 3.84 15.21
C ILE A 110 17.49 3.04 16.13
N CYS A 111 18.32 3.75 16.88
CA CYS A 111 19.21 3.20 17.88
C CYS A 111 18.70 3.60 19.27
N PRO A 112 18.04 2.70 20.03
CA PRO A 112 17.25 3.06 21.22
C PRO A 112 18.07 3.51 22.45
N GLY A 113 19.39 3.72 22.33
CA GLY A 113 20.25 4.25 23.39
C GLY A 113 20.51 3.31 24.59
N THR A 114 19.60 2.39 24.89
CA THR A 114 19.81 1.30 25.86
C THR A 114 20.42 0.10 25.16
N ALA A 115 21.72 -0.12 25.40
CA ALA A 115 22.47 -1.23 24.82
C ALA A 115 21.87 -2.58 25.23
N VAL A 116 21.22 -3.27 24.29
CA VAL A 116 20.88 -4.69 24.44
C VAL A 116 22.06 -5.48 23.91
N THR A 117 22.89 -6.02 24.81
CA THR A 117 24.15 -6.71 24.47
C THR A 117 24.09 -8.22 24.72
N THR A 118 22.88 -8.76 24.90
CA THR A 118 22.63 -10.17 25.19
C THR A 118 22.03 -10.89 23.98
N GLY A 119 22.17 -12.21 23.92
CA GLY A 119 21.59 -13.02 22.84
C GLY A 119 22.27 -12.77 21.50
N ILE A 120 21.50 -12.57 20.43
CA ILE A 120 22.01 -12.32 19.07
C ILE A 120 22.81 -11.00 18.95
N TYR A 121 22.69 -10.11 19.94
CA TYR A 121 23.38 -8.83 19.99
C TYR A 121 24.68 -8.87 20.81
N THR A 122 25.15 -10.06 21.20
CA THR A 122 26.44 -10.20 21.89
C THR A 122 27.57 -9.75 20.98
N GLY A 123 28.16 -8.58 21.26
CA GLY A 123 29.21 -7.96 20.46
C GLY A 123 28.80 -6.65 19.79
N GLU A 124 27.50 -6.33 19.78
CA GLU A 124 26.99 -5.06 19.26
C GLU A 124 26.89 -4.00 20.36
N THR A 125 27.09 -2.73 20.03
CA THR A 125 26.91 -1.62 20.98
C THR A 125 25.44 -1.37 21.31
N ASN A 126 24.52 -1.71 20.40
CA ASN A 126 23.09 -1.59 20.57
C ASN A 126 22.32 -2.47 19.58
N ALA A 127 21.04 -2.75 19.86
CA ALA A 127 20.14 -3.44 18.94
C ALA A 127 19.54 -2.43 17.94
N PRO A 128 19.89 -2.46 16.65
CA PRO A 128 19.35 -1.53 15.67
C PRO A 128 17.90 -1.89 15.32
N VAL A 129 17.04 -0.89 15.18
CA VAL A 129 15.66 -1.06 14.71
C VAL A 129 15.48 -0.29 13.42
N VAL A 130 15.09 -0.97 12.34
CA VAL A 130 14.78 -0.31 11.07
C VAL A 130 13.31 0.02 11.02
N SER A 131 13.00 1.26 10.66
CA SER A 131 11.66 1.77 10.37
C SER A 131 11.52 2.02 8.88
N ILE A 132 10.59 1.31 8.24
CA ILE A 132 10.22 1.50 6.84
C ILE A 132 8.88 2.22 6.80
N THR A 133 8.83 3.35 6.12
CA THR A 133 7.60 4.11 5.88
C THR A 133 7.40 4.23 4.38
N ALA A 134 6.19 3.97 3.90
CA ALA A 134 5.78 4.24 2.52
C ALA A 134 4.61 5.22 2.51
N SER A 135 4.66 6.19 1.60
CA SER A 135 3.59 7.15 1.29
C SER A 135 3.41 7.19 -0.22
N VAL A 136 2.45 6.44 -0.72
CA VAL A 136 2.22 6.25 -2.17
C VAL A 136 0.95 6.95 -2.57
N ASP A 137 0.96 7.71 -3.66
CA ASP A 137 -0.26 8.33 -4.16
C ASP A 137 -1.22 7.26 -4.70
N TYR A 138 -2.48 7.32 -4.27
CA TYR A 138 -3.52 6.43 -4.77
C TYR A 138 -3.92 6.86 -6.17
N GLN A 139 -3.92 5.92 -7.11
CA GLN A 139 -4.43 6.12 -8.45
C GLN A 139 -5.82 5.49 -8.55
N SER A 140 -6.85 6.31 -8.80
CA SER A 140 -8.24 5.86 -8.94
C SER A 140 -8.42 4.99 -10.19
N LEU A 141 -9.39 4.06 -10.16
CA LEU A 141 -9.76 3.30 -11.38
C LEU A 141 -10.49 4.16 -12.40
N PHE A 142 -11.15 5.23 -11.95
CA PHE A 142 -12.05 6.03 -12.76
C PHE A 142 -11.59 7.49 -12.94
N ASP A 143 -10.32 7.78 -12.63
CA ASP A 143 -9.63 9.05 -12.94
C ASP A 143 -10.51 10.29 -12.67
N GLY A 144 -10.94 10.45 -11.42
CA GLY A 144 -11.73 11.59 -10.94
C GLY A 144 -13.24 11.55 -11.21
N VAL A 145 -13.75 10.55 -11.96
CA VAL A 145 -15.21 10.29 -12.10
C VAL A 145 -15.76 9.47 -10.92
N GLY A 146 -14.86 8.85 -10.15
CA GLY A 146 -15.17 8.07 -8.95
C GLY A 146 -15.41 8.92 -7.69
N VAL A 147 -15.86 8.26 -6.62
CA VAL A 147 -16.08 8.89 -5.31
C VAL A 147 -14.75 9.21 -4.59
N LEU A 148 -13.67 8.50 -4.94
CA LEU A 148 -12.32 8.73 -4.46
C LEU A 148 -11.48 9.36 -5.58
N THR A 149 -10.64 10.33 -5.22
CA THR A 149 -9.78 11.08 -6.13
C THR A 149 -8.31 10.74 -5.91
N ASP A 150 -7.44 11.08 -6.86
CA ASP A 150 -6.00 10.79 -6.78
C ASP A 150 -5.24 11.64 -5.72
N SER A 151 -5.96 12.50 -5.00
CA SER A 151 -5.41 13.32 -3.91
C SER A 151 -5.19 12.54 -2.60
N TYR A 152 -5.56 11.26 -2.54
CA TYR A 152 -5.38 10.43 -1.36
C TYR A 152 -4.04 9.70 -1.43
N SER A 153 -3.32 9.64 -0.30
CA SER A 153 -2.11 8.84 -0.17
C SER A 153 -2.34 7.58 0.68
N LEU A 154 -1.72 6.49 0.24
CA LEU A 154 -1.64 5.20 0.91
C LEU A 154 -0.41 5.19 1.79
N ASN A 155 -0.63 5.25 3.10
CA ASN A 155 0.44 5.33 4.09
C ASN A 155 0.58 4.02 4.86
N ALA A 156 1.80 3.55 5.04
CA ALA A 156 2.11 2.42 5.91
C ALA A 156 3.49 2.56 6.53
N THR A 157 3.62 2.13 7.79
CA THR A 157 4.90 2.07 8.50
C THR A 157 5.05 0.72 9.17
N GLN A 158 6.25 0.14 9.09
CA GLN A 158 6.62 -1.08 9.81
C GLN A 158 8.01 -0.90 10.41
N GLN A 159 8.16 -1.37 11.65
CA GLN A 159 9.45 -1.49 12.32
C GLN A 159 9.85 -2.96 12.47
N ALA A 160 11.15 -3.22 12.40
CA ALA A 160 11.75 -4.52 12.68
C ALA A 160 13.14 -4.34 13.28
N ALA A 161 13.48 -5.14 14.30
CA ALA A 161 14.83 -5.19 14.83
C ALA A 161 15.76 -5.91 13.85
N VAL A 162 16.98 -5.41 13.67
CA VAL A 162 18.02 -6.07 12.87
C VAL A 162 18.52 -7.28 13.62
N MET A 163 18.70 -8.38 12.90
CA MET A 163 19.07 -9.70 13.45
C MET A 163 20.40 -10.21 12.91
N GLY A 164 20.92 -9.66 11.81
CA GLY A 164 22.25 -10.01 11.30
C GLY A 164 22.36 -11.35 10.56
N ILE A 165 21.25 -11.95 10.08
CA ILE A 165 21.18 -13.34 9.54
C ILE A 165 20.83 -13.52 8.05
#